data_AF-A0A8H7R4G6-F1
#
_entry.id   AF-A0A8H7R4G6-F1
#
_cell.length_a   1.000
_cell.length_b   1.000
_cell.length_c   1.000
_cell.angle_alpha   90.00
_cell.angle_beta   90.00
_cell.angle_gamma   90.00
#
_symmetry.space_group_name_H-M   'P 1'
#
loop_
_entity.id
_entity.type
_entity.pdbx_description
1 polymer ?
#
loop_
_entity_poly.entity_id
_entity_poly.type
_entity_poly.pdbx_seq_one_letter_code
_entity_poly.pdbx_strand_id
1 'polypeptide(L)' 'RLTVRQFPSGDTAIDVREFYVDKKTQELRPGKGICLTLNQWRILQELMPKIDKSLEDITK' A
#
# COMPACT_ATOMS: atom_id res chain seq x y z
N ARG A 1 -0.45 -5.33 4.55
CA ARG A 1 -1.71 -5.80 3.93
C ARG A 1 -2.08 -4.84 2.82
N LEU A 2 -2.59 -5.35 1.70
CA LEU A 2 -3.18 -4.55 0.62
C LEU A 2 -4.71 -4.71 0.68
N THR A 3 -5.44 -3.60 0.63
CA THR A 3 -6.91 -3.60 0.60
C THR A 3 -7.43 -2.59 -0.41
N VAL A 4 -8.54 -2.91 -1.08
CA VAL A 4 -9.31 -1.94 -1.85
C VAL A 4 -10.30 -1.28 -0.89
N ARG A 5 -10.30 0.05 -0.81
CA ARG A 5 -11.20 0.83 0.03
C ARG A 5 -12.07 1.71 -0.84
N GLN A 6 -13.36 1.73 -0.55
CA GLN A 6 -14.30 2.68 -1.10
C GLN A 6 -14.65 3.72 -0.03
N PHE A 7 -14.56 5.00 -0.37
CA PHE A 7 -14.90 6.10 0.52
C PHE A 7 -16.38 6.46 0.36
N PRO A 8 -17.01 7.07 1.39
CA PRO A 8 -18.38 7.55 1.30
C PRO A 8 -18.62 8.56 0.15
N SER A 9 -17.58 9.24 -0.34
CA SER A 9 -17.64 10.09 -1.53
C SER A 9 -17.81 9.32 -2.85
N GLY A 10 -17.69 7.99 -2.83
CA GLY A 10 -17.69 7.12 -4.01
C GLY A 10 -16.30 6.78 -4.53
N ASP A 11 -15.26 7.49 -4.09
CA ASP A 11 -13.89 7.27 -4.53
C ASP A 11 -13.36 5.91 -4.09
N THR A 12 -12.61 5.25 -4.97
CA THR A 12 -11.93 3.98 -4.67
C THR A 12 -10.42 4.18 -4.62
N ALA A 13 -9.76 3.55 -3.65
CA ALA A 13 -8.33 3.63 -3.45
C ALA A 13 -7.74 2.28 -3.02
N ILE A 14 -6.44 2.12 -3.24
CA ILE A 14 -5.65 0.97 -2.78
C ILE A 14 -4.89 1.38 -1.53
N ASP A 15 -5.22 0.81 -0.37
CA ASP A 15 -4.50 1.03 0.88
C ASP A 15 -3.49 -0.10 1.10
N VAL A 16 -2.22 0.27 1.22
CA VAL A 16 -1.11 -0.62 1.55
C VAL A 16 -0.63 -0.24 2.94
N ARG A 17 -0.88 -1.11 3.92
CA ARG A 17 -0.73 -0.77 5.33
C ARG A 17 -0.25 -1.94 6.19
N GLU A 18 0.67 -1.63 7.09
CA GLU A 18 1.08 -2.49 8.20
C GLU A 18 0.02 -2.51 9.28
N PHE A 19 -0.14 -3.63 9.96
CA PHE A 19 -1.03 -3.75 11.10
C PHE A 19 -0.22 -4.23 12.30
N TYR A 20 -0.58 -3.75 13.48
CA TYR A 20 0.03 -4.17 14.74
C TYR A 20 -1.05 -4.60 15.73
N VAL A 21 -0.69 -5.46 16.68
CA VAL A 21 -1.57 -5.82 17.77
C VAL A 21 -1.41 -4.78 18.88
N ASP A 22 -2.49 -4.09 19.22
CA ASP A 22 -2.46 -3.14 20.33
C ASP A 22 -2.28 -3.89 21.66
N LYS A 23 -1.30 -3.47 22.47
CA LYS A 23 -0.96 -4.19 23.71
C LYS A 23 -2.06 -4.12 24.77
N LYS A 24 -2.90 -3.08 24.75
CA LYS A 24 -3.97 -2.89 25.74
C LYS A 24 -5.24 -3.62 25.32
N THR A 25 -5.61 -3.53 24.05
CA THR A 25 -6.88 -4.11 23.58
C THR A 25 -6.71 -5.52 22.99
N GLN A 26 -5.47 -5.93 22.69
CA GLN A 26 -5.15 -7.16 21.94
C GLN A 26 -5.80 -7.23 20.54
N GLU A 27 -6.24 -6.08 20.01
CA GLU A 27 -6.86 -5.99 18.69
C GLU A 27 -5.86 -5.62 17.61
N LEU A 28 -6.13 -6.07 16.39
CA LEU A 28 -5.38 -5.67 15.21
C LEU A 28 -5.72 -4.22 14.82
N ARG A 29 -4.75 -3.31 14.93
CA ARG A 29 -4.89 -1.88 14.61
C ARG A 29 -4.06 -1.51 13.38
N PRO A 30 -4.57 -0.58 12.54
CA PRO A 30 -3.83 -0.07 11.39
C PRO A 30 -2.63 0.76 11.86
N GLY A 31 -1.44 0.44 11.34
CA GLY A 31 -0.20 1.16 11.57
C GLY A 31 0.19 2.01 10.36
N LYS A 32 1.50 2.03 10.06
CA LYS A 32 2.09 2.79 8.95
C LYS A 32 1.58 2.27 7.60
N GLY A 33 1.29 3.16 6.68
CA GLY A 33 0.78 2.79 5.36
C GLY A 33 0.42 3.99 4.51
N ILE A 34 0.14 3.72 3.24
CA ILE A 34 -0.23 4.70 2.22
C ILE A 34 -1.53 4.28 1.54
N CYS A 35 -2.38 5.26 1.27
CA CYS A 35 -3.60 5.08 0.48
C CYS A 35 -3.38 5.74 -0.87
N LEU A 36 -3.40 4.95 -1.94
CA LEU A 36 -3.14 5.39 -3.30
C LEU A 36 -4.46 5.48 -4.07
N THR A 37 -4.70 6.60 -4.74
CA THR A 37 -5.80 6.67 -5.71
C THR A 37 -5.58 5.66 -6.84
N LEU A 38 -6.65 5.30 -7.56
CA LEU A 38 -6.51 4.38 -8.70
C LEU A 38 -5.51 4.89 -9.75
N ASN A 39 -5.41 6.20 -9.95
CA ASN A 39 -4.44 6.78 -10.88
C ASN A 39 -3.00 6.62 -10.39
N GLN A 40 -2.75 6.92 -9.11
CA GLN A 40 -1.42 6.72 -8.51
C GLN A 40 -1.00 5.25 -8.52
N TRP A 41 -1.95 4.35 -8.27
CA TRP A 41 -1.70 2.91 -8.34
C TRP A 41 -1.30 2.46 -9.75
N ARG A 42 -2.00 2.93 -10.79
CA ARG A 42 -1.64 2.62 -12.19
C ARG A 42 -0.24 3.09 -12.56
N ILE A 43 0.11 4.33 -12.19
CA ILE A 43 1.47 4.87 -12.40
C ILE A 43 2.51 3.98 -11.68
N LEU A 44 2.23 3.56 -10.45
CA LEU A 44 3.12 2.65 -9.72
C LEU A 44 3.30 1.32 -10.46
N GLN A 45 2.22 0.74 -11.03
CA GLN A 45 2.30 -0.47 -11.84
C GLN A 45 3.15 -0.29 -13.09
N GLU A 46 3.02 0.84 -13.79
CA GLU A 46 3.84 1.16 -14.97
C GLU A 46 5.34 1.32 -14.62
N LEU A 47 5.64 1.74 -13.40
CA LEU A 47 7.01 1.88 -12.91
C LEU A 47 7.63 0.57 -12.40
N MET A 48 6.86 -0.50 -12.23
CA MET A 48 7.35 -1.79 -11.70
C MET A 48 8.59 -2.31 -12.43
N PRO A 49 8.65 -2.35 -13.79
CA PRO A 49 9.83 -2.85 -14.49
C PRO A 49 11.10 -2.05 -14.18
N LYS A 50 10.96 -0.74 -13.97
CA LYS A 50 12.09 0.13 -13.61
C LYS A 50 12.53 -0.13 -12.16
N ILE A 51 11.58 -0.32 -11.25
CA ILE A 51 11.85 -0.67 -9.85
C ILE A 51 12.57 -2.01 -9.79
N ASP A 52 12.08 -3.03 -10.49
CA ASP A 52 12.68 -4.38 -10.51
C ASP A 52 14.13 -4.34 -10.99
N LYS A 53 14.39 -3.63 -12.11
CA LYS A 53 15.75 -3.42 -12.60
C LYS A 53 16.66 -2.74 -11.57
N SER A 54 16.17 -1.70 -10.89
CA SER A 54 16.93 -1.01 -9.85
C SER A 54 17.23 -1.91 -8.64
N LEU A 55 16.34 -2.84 -8.29
CA LEU A 55 16.57 -3.81 -7.21
C LEU A 55 17.64 -4.84 -7.59
N GLU A 56 17.64 -5.31 -8.84
CA GLU A 56 18.69 -6.19 -9.35
C GLU A 56 20.08 -5.54 -9.30
N ASP A 57 20.17 -4.25 -9.65
CA ASP A 57 21.43 -3.49 -9.63
C ASP A 57 21.98 -3.30 -8.21
N ILE A 58 21.11 -3.20 -7.18
CA ILE A 58 21.53 -3.06 -5.77
C ILE A 58 22.00 -4.39 -5.17
N THR A 59 21.48 -5.51 -5.68
CA THR A 59 21.73 -6.85 -5.12
C THR A 59 22.98 -7.51 -5.71
N LYS A 60 23.60 -6.90 -6.71
CA LYS A 60 24.91 -7.29 -7.27
C LYS A 60 26.07 -6.64 -6.51
#